data_AF-I1BJB2-F1
#
_entry.id   AF-I1BJB2-F1
#
_cell.length_a   1.000
_cell.length_b   1.000
_cell.length_c   1.000
_cell.angle_alpha   90.00
_cell.angle_beta   90.00
_cell.angle_gamma   90.00
#
_symmetry.space_group_name_H-M   'P 1'
#
loop_
_entity.id
_entity.type
_entity.pdbx_description
1 polymer ?
#
loop_
_entity_poly.entity_id
_entity_poly.type
_entity_poly.pdbx_seq_one_letter_code
_entity_poly.pdbx_strand_id
1 'polypeptide(L)'
;MKLWPAIIKQLDAKEPEVRKGVAWVCGTAVQNNPKAQTAFMTHGGLQPLLNLLAHDSDKGVRNKALYAISGFLKHNTPGVLEFEKLDGFNVLRVILSTEDAAMLRKVIFLYNSLMIDNEALATRFVKDGTFDDFQKVLIKYTEEDEDEDMVEKTLRTIHTVVTKSQTSVSDELRKACQKAKDKYGTDNLNLVESEWEDLL
;
A
#
# COMPACT_ATOMS: atom_id res chain seq x y z
N MET A 1 -0.02 31.43 -4.30
CA MET A 1 -0.66 31.07 -5.59
C MET A 1 -1.73 30.01 -5.31
N LYS A 2 -3.00 30.21 -5.69
CA LYS A 2 -4.14 29.32 -5.35
C LYS A 2 -4.38 28.26 -6.43
N LEU A 3 -3.39 27.42 -6.72
CA LEU A 3 -3.47 26.46 -7.85
C LEU A 3 -4.18 25.14 -7.51
N TRP A 4 -4.14 24.71 -6.24
CA TRP A 4 -4.68 23.41 -5.83
C TRP A 4 -6.15 23.17 -6.23
N PRO A 5 -7.10 24.08 -5.99
CA PRO A 5 -8.49 23.85 -6.40
C PRO A 5 -8.65 23.61 -7.90
N ALA A 6 -7.91 24.35 -8.73
CA ALA A 6 -7.97 24.21 -10.17
C ALA A 6 -7.35 22.88 -10.64
N ILE A 7 -6.21 22.48 -10.05
CA ILE A 7 -5.55 21.21 -10.36
C ILE A 7 -6.42 20.03 -9.92
N ILE A 8 -6.92 20.04 -8.68
CA ILE A 8 -7.76 18.97 -8.13
C ILE A 8 -9.02 18.77 -8.98
N LYS A 9 -9.65 19.85 -9.45
CA LYS A 9 -10.82 19.76 -10.35
C LYS A 9 -10.53 18.95 -11.63
N GLN A 10 -9.30 18.98 -12.14
CA GLN A 10 -8.94 18.24 -13.35
C GLN A 10 -8.77 16.73 -13.12
N LEU A 11 -8.82 16.25 -11.87
CA LEU A 11 -8.89 14.81 -11.58
C LEU A 11 -10.24 14.21 -12.04
N ASP A 12 -11.26 15.02 -12.29
CA ASP A 12 -12.56 14.60 -12.83
C ASP A 12 -12.71 14.94 -14.33
N ALA A 13 -11.60 15.18 -15.03
CA ALA A 13 -11.63 15.44 -16.47
C ALA A 13 -12.20 14.24 -17.24
N LYS A 14 -12.90 14.49 -18.35
CA LYS A 14 -13.46 13.41 -19.18
C LYS A 14 -12.37 12.54 -19.81
N GLU A 15 -11.27 13.18 -20.18
CA GLU A 15 -10.15 12.57 -20.87
C GLU A 15 -9.24 11.84 -19.86
N PRO A 16 -9.05 10.51 -19.97
CA PRO A 16 -8.21 9.75 -19.06
C PRO A 16 -6.75 10.24 -19.04
N GLU A 17 -6.24 10.72 -20.18
CA GLU A 17 -4.90 11.29 -20.27
C GLU A 17 -4.73 12.54 -19.38
N VAL A 18 -5.77 13.37 -19.29
CA VAL A 18 -5.78 14.54 -18.40
C VAL A 18 -5.80 14.07 -16.95
N ARG A 19 -6.70 13.16 -16.57
CA ARG A 19 -6.77 12.63 -15.19
C ARG A 19 -5.44 12.00 -14.77
N LYS A 20 -4.84 11.20 -15.65
CA LYS A 20 -3.53 10.54 -15.45
C LYS A 20 -2.42 11.57 -15.25
N GLY A 21 -2.34 12.58 -16.12
CA GLY A 21 -1.35 13.64 -16.04
C GLY A 21 -1.49 14.48 -14.75
N VAL A 22 -2.73 14.81 -14.38
CA VAL A 22 -3.04 15.58 -13.17
C VAL A 22 -2.72 14.78 -11.92
N ALA A 23 -3.10 13.50 -11.85
CA ALA A 23 -2.75 12.63 -10.73
C ALA A 23 -1.22 12.52 -10.57
N TRP A 24 -0.49 12.40 -11.68
CA TRP A 24 0.98 12.42 -11.66
C TRP A 24 1.54 13.75 -11.11
N VAL A 25 1.06 14.90 -11.60
CA VAL A 25 1.47 16.22 -11.11
C VAL A 25 1.18 16.38 -9.61
N CYS A 26 0.00 15.98 -9.16
CA CYS A 26 -0.36 15.98 -7.73
C CYS A 26 0.63 15.14 -6.93
N GLY A 27 0.91 13.91 -7.37
CA GLY A 27 1.83 13.01 -6.68
C GLY A 27 3.26 13.54 -6.59
N THR A 28 3.79 14.10 -7.68
CA THR A 28 5.13 14.70 -7.69
C THR A 28 5.19 15.94 -6.79
N ALA A 29 4.13 16.75 -6.76
CA ALA A 29 4.10 17.95 -5.92
C ALA A 29 4.08 17.65 -4.42
N VAL A 30 3.35 16.60 -3.99
CA VAL A 30 3.23 16.23 -2.57
C VAL A 30 4.34 15.34 -2.06
N GLN A 31 5.07 14.64 -2.94
CA GLN A 31 6.12 13.70 -2.54
C GLN A 31 7.22 14.39 -1.72
N ASN A 32 7.40 13.93 -0.48
CA ASN A 32 8.38 14.46 0.48
C ASN A 32 8.27 15.98 0.69
N ASN A 33 7.06 16.54 0.56
CA ASN A 33 6.83 17.98 0.66
C ASN A 33 5.68 18.30 1.64
N PRO A 34 5.98 18.51 2.93
CA PRO A 34 4.97 18.74 3.96
C PRO A 34 4.04 19.94 3.70
N LYS A 35 4.57 21.01 3.07
CA LYS A 35 3.76 22.18 2.72
C LYS A 35 2.74 21.86 1.62
N ALA A 36 3.17 21.12 0.59
CA ALA A 36 2.30 20.68 -0.48
C ALA A 36 1.28 19.64 0.01
N GLN A 37 1.70 18.67 0.83
CA GLN A 37 0.81 17.69 1.48
C GLN A 37 -0.28 18.41 2.28
N THR A 38 0.09 19.34 3.16
CA THR A 38 -0.89 20.11 3.98
C THR A 38 -1.87 20.89 3.10
N ALA A 39 -1.38 21.56 2.06
CA ALA A 39 -2.22 22.35 1.17
C ALA A 39 -3.16 21.45 0.32
N PHE A 40 -2.66 20.33 -0.19
CA PHE A 40 -3.45 19.35 -0.93
C PHE A 40 -4.58 18.76 -0.07
N MET A 41 -4.27 18.41 1.18
CA MET A 41 -5.23 17.93 2.16
C MET A 41 -6.30 18.97 2.48
N THR A 42 -5.88 20.21 2.79
CA THR A 42 -6.78 21.34 3.09
C THR A 42 -7.78 21.61 1.96
N HIS A 43 -7.39 21.31 0.72
CA HIS A 43 -8.24 21.47 -0.46
C HIS A 43 -9.00 20.20 -0.87
N GLY A 44 -9.03 19.17 -0.02
CA GLY A 44 -9.81 17.95 -0.27
C GLY A 44 -9.24 17.06 -1.39
N GLY A 45 -7.94 17.14 -1.66
CA GLY A 45 -7.32 16.44 -2.80
C GLY A 45 -7.32 14.92 -2.69
N LEU A 46 -7.44 14.36 -1.49
CA LEU A 46 -7.47 12.91 -1.26
C LEU A 46 -8.69 12.23 -1.88
N GLN A 47 -9.89 12.79 -1.69
CA GLN A 47 -11.14 12.14 -2.10
C GLN A 47 -11.20 11.86 -3.61
N PRO A 48 -10.83 12.81 -4.50
CA PRO A 48 -10.79 12.52 -5.93
C PRO A 48 -9.76 11.43 -6.29
N LEU A 49 -8.60 11.37 -5.63
CA LEU A 49 -7.62 10.31 -5.89
C LEU A 49 -8.14 8.94 -5.45
N LEU A 50 -8.84 8.84 -4.32
CA LEU A 50 -9.49 7.61 -3.87
C LEU A 50 -10.56 7.15 -4.88
N ASN A 51 -11.39 8.08 -5.36
CA ASN A 51 -12.40 7.78 -6.38
C ASN A 51 -11.76 7.24 -7.68
N LEU A 52 -10.67 7.86 -8.14
CA LEU A 52 -9.94 7.38 -9.31
C LEU A 52 -9.35 5.99 -9.09
N LEU A 53 -8.73 5.75 -7.93
CA LEU A 53 -8.13 4.45 -7.63
C LEU A 53 -9.18 3.33 -7.57
N ALA A 54 -10.36 3.62 -7.02
CA ALA A 54 -11.44 2.65 -6.84
C ALA A 54 -12.25 2.40 -8.12
N HIS A 55 -12.47 3.42 -8.95
CA HIS A 55 -13.53 3.37 -9.96
C HIS A 55 -13.11 3.72 -11.39
N ASP A 56 -11.90 4.25 -11.61
CA ASP A 56 -11.49 4.62 -12.97
C ASP A 56 -11.29 3.37 -13.85
N SER A 57 -11.85 3.38 -15.05
CA SER A 57 -11.67 2.29 -16.01
C SER A 57 -10.26 2.21 -16.57
N ASP A 58 -9.52 3.33 -16.57
CA ASP A 58 -8.16 3.39 -17.09
C ASP A 58 -7.12 2.96 -16.04
N LYS A 59 -6.41 1.85 -16.32
CA LYS A 59 -5.37 1.33 -15.43
C LYS A 59 -4.22 2.33 -15.20
N GLY A 60 -3.91 3.15 -16.20
CA GLY A 60 -2.87 4.18 -16.10
C GLY A 60 -3.26 5.28 -15.11
N VAL A 61 -4.52 5.72 -15.15
CA VAL A 61 -5.09 6.67 -14.18
C VAL A 61 -5.04 6.09 -12.77
N ARG A 62 -5.54 4.87 -12.56
CA ARG A 62 -5.49 4.18 -11.26
C ARG A 62 -4.06 4.09 -10.71
N ASN A 63 -3.10 3.74 -11.55
CA ASN A 63 -1.68 3.67 -11.17
C ASN A 63 -1.11 5.04 -10.74
N LYS A 64 -1.49 6.13 -11.42
CA LYS A 64 -1.05 7.48 -11.04
C LYS A 64 -1.78 8.00 -9.81
N ALA A 65 -3.03 7.62 -9.60
CA ALA A 65 -3.74 7.88 -8.35
C ALA A 65 -3.05 7.20 -7.16
N LEU A 66 -2.70 5.92 -7.28
CA LEU A 66 -1.94 5.20 -6.25
C LEU A 66 -0.56 5.84 -5.99
N TYR A 67 0.16 6.26 -7.04
CA TYR A 67 1.42 7.00 -6.90
C TYR A 67 1.22 8.29 -6.08
N ALA A 68 0.18 9.06 -6.38
CA ALA A 68 -0.10 10.31 -5.69
C ALA A 68 -0.51 10.09 -4.22
N ILE A 69 -1.36 9.10 -3.97
CA ILE A 69 -1.72 8.67 -2.61
C ILE A 69 -0.46 8.24 -1.85
N SER A 70 0.39 7.40 -2.43
CA SER A 70 1.63 6.95 -1.79
C SER A 70 2.55 8.13 -1.42
N GLY A 71 2.78 9.08 -2.35
CA GLY A 71 3.60 10.26 -2.08
C GLY A 71 2.97 11.20 -1.05
N PHE A 72 1.65 11.25 -0.98
CA PHE A 72 0.93 12.05 0.01
C PHE A 72 1.02 11.46 1.42
N LEU A 73 0.93 10.13 1.57
CA LEU A 73 0.85 9.48 2.89
C LEU A 73 2.21 9.33 3.59
N LYS A 74 3.28 9.09 2.81
CA LYS A 74 4.62 8.87 3.36
C LYS A 74 5.12 10.09 4.13
N HIS A 75 5.67 9.85 5.32
CA HIS A 75 6.15 10.87 6.25
C HIS A 75 5.10 11.96 6.60
N ASN A 76 3.81 11.63 6.54
CA ASN A 76 2.70 12.56 6.73
C ASN A 76 1.59 11.98 7.62
N THR A 77 1.83 11.92 8.93
CA THR A 77 0.86 11.39 9.91
C THR A 77 -0.52 12.05 9.83
N PRO A 78 -0.68 13.38 9.71
CA PRO A 78 -2.00 14.00 9.52
C PRO A 78 -2.71 13.51 8.26
N GLY A 79 -1.96 13.30 7.18
CA GLY A 79 -2.48 12.74 5.94
C GLY A 79 -2.96 11.30 6.08
N VAL A 80 -2.25 10.46 6.84
CA VAL A 80 -2.67 9.09 7.15
C VAL A 80 -3.98 9.07 7.94
N LEU A 81 -4.13 9.95 8.93
CA LEU A 81 -5.38 10.07 9.69
C LEU A 81 -6.54 10.53 8.79
N GLU A 82 -6.31 11.48 7.90
CA GLU A 82 -7.34 11.92 6.95
C GLU A 82 -7.71 10.82 5.97
N PHE A 83 -6.73 10.08 5.46
CA PHE A 83 -6.93 8.93 4.60
C PHE A 83 -7.78 7.84 5.27
N GLU A 84 -7.56 7.60 6.56
CA GLU A 84 -8.37 6.67 7.35
C GLU A 84 -9.82 7.15 7.50
N LYS A 85 -10.06 8.43 7.78
CA LYS A 85 -11.42 9.00 7.86
C LYS A 85 -12.20 8.88 6.55
N LEU A 86 -11.49 8.87 5.42
CA LEU A 86 -12.08 8.71 4.08
C LEU A 86 -12.19 7.24 3.65
N ASP A 87 -12.04 6.28 4.57
CA ASP A 87 -12.07 4.83 4.30
C ASP A 87 -11.00 4.38 3.28
N GLY A 88 -9.90 5.12 3.18
CA GLY A 88 -8.86 4.87 2.18
C GLY A 88 -8.18 3.51 2.33
N PHE A 89 -8.06 2.99 3.56
CA PHE A 89 -7.48 1.66 3.78
C PHE A 89 -8.36 0.55 3.22
N ASN A 90 -9.68 0.70 3.23
CA ASN A 90 -10.58 -0.25 2.59
C ASN A 90 -10.40 -0.25 1.06
N VAL A 91 -10.23 0.94 0.44
CA VAL A 91 -9.89 1.05 -0.99
C VAL A 91 -8.59 0.31 -1.33
N LEU A 92 -7.55 0.41 -0.50
CA LEU A 92 -6.31 -0.34 -0.68
C LEU A 92 -6.50 -1.84 -0.45
N ARG A 93 -7.28 -2.23 0.55
CA ARG A 93 -7.56 -3.62 0.89
C ARG A 93 -8.28 -4.35 -0.25
N VAL A 94 -9.21 -3.70 -0.94
CA VAL A 94 -9.87 -4.26 -2.13
C VAL A 94 -8.84 -4.65 -3.20
N ILE A 95 -7.75 -3.88 -3.36
CA ILE A 95 -6.68 -4.19 -4.32
C ILE A 95 -5.93 -5.47 -3.95
N LEU A 96 -5.85 -5.83 -2.65
CA LEU A 96 -5.24 -7.08 -2.18
C LEU A 96 -5.93 -8.34 -2.74
N SER A 97 -7.19 -8.20 -3.17
CA SER A 97 -8.00 -9.29 -3.75
C SER A 97 -8.10 -9.23 -5.28
N THR A 98 -7.32 -8.38 -5.95
CA THR A 98 -7.35 -8.24 -7.42
C THR A 98 -6.26 -9.05 -8.11
N GLU A 99 -6.47 -9.34 -9.39
CA GLU A 99 -5.50 -10.05 -10.25
C GLU A 99 -4.39 -9.14 -10.82
N ASP A 100 -4.34 -7.86 -10.45
CA ASP A 100 -3.31 -6.92 -10.92
C ASP A 100 -2.07 -6.98 -10.02
N ALA A 101 -1.19 -7.96 -10.28
CA ALA A 101 0.04 -8.17 -9.51
C ALA A 101 0.94 -6.93 -9.45
N ALA A 102 0.97 -6.10 -10.50
CA ALA A 102 1.77 -4.87 -10.52
C ALA A 102 1.21 -3.82 -9.56
N MET A 103 -0.11 -3.68 -9.47
CA MET A 103 -0.76 -2.77 -8.52
C MET A 103 -0.69 -3.31 -7.09
N LEU A 104 -0.95 -4.60 -6.91
CA LEU A 104 -0.87 -5.30 -5.63
C LEU A 104 0.48 -5.08 -4.95
N ARG A 105 1.57 -5.27 -5.70
CA ARG A 105 2.94 -5.12 -5.20
C ARG A 105 3.21 -3.70 -4.68
N LYS A 106 2.69 -2.68 -5.35
CA LYS A 106 2.79 -1.28 -4.91
C LYS A 106 2.01 -1.03 -3.63
N VAL A 107 0.85 -1.68 -3.47
CA VAL A 107 0.03 -1.59 -2.26
C VAL A 107 0.69 -2.29 -1.08
N ILE A 108 1.23 -3.51 -1.26
CA ILE A 108 2.00 -4.24 -0.24
C ILE A 108 3.19 -3.39 0.23
N PHE A 109 3.97 -2.86 -0.72
CA PHE A 109 5.10 -1.97 -0.39
C PHE A 109 4.66 -0.70 0.34
N LEU A 110 3.51 -0.12 -0.02
CA LEU A 110 2.95 1.05 0.65
C LEU A 110 2.57 0.72 2.09
N TYR A 111 1.86 -0.38 2.35
CA TYR A 111 1.53 -0.82 3.71
C TYR A 111 2.77 -0.94 4.58
N ASN A 112 3.82 -1.61 4.08
CA ASN A 112 5.09 -1.72 4.80
C ASN A 112 5.71 -0.36 5.11
N SER A 113 5.78 0.52 4.10
CA SER A 113 6.32 1.88 4.26
C SER A 113 5.58 2.67 5.33
N LEU A 114 4.25 2.57 5.37
CA LEU A 114 3.42 3.31 6.33
C LEU A 114 3.59 2.78 7.75
N MET A 115 3.79 1.47 7.95
CA MET A 115 4.06 0.91 9.27
C MET A 115 5.44 1.31 9.81
N ILE A 116 6.44 1.45 8.94
CA ILE A 116 7.76 1.96 9.32
C ILE A 116 7.65 3.40 9.83
N ASP A 117 6.84 4.23 9.17
CA ASP A 117 6.59 5.62 9.58
C ASP A 117 5.63 5.72 10.79
N ASN A 118 4.75 4.74 10.99
CA ASN A 118 3.70 4.74 12.01
C ASN A 118 3.40 3.31 12.50
N GLU A 119 4.12 2.89 13.54
CA GLU A 119 4.05 1.53 14.08
C GLU A 119 2.65 1.13 14.56
N ALA A 120 1.82 2.10 14.99
CA ALA A 120 0.45 1.83 15.45
C ALA A 120 -0.45 1.24 14.34
N LEU A 121 -0.08 1.43 13.07
CA LEU A 121 -0.80 0.85 11.94
C LEU A 121 -0.72 -0.68 11.93
N ALA A 122 0.35 -1.29 12.46
CA ALA A 122 0.48 -2.74 12.52
C ALA A 122 -0.66 -3.36 13.34
N THR A 123 -0.90 -2.83 14.55
CA THR A 123 -2.02 -3.26 15.41
C THR A 123 -3.38 -3.02 14.76
N ARG A 124 -3.51 -1.94 13.97
CA ARG A 124 -4.74 -1.65 13.22
C ARG A 124 -4.97 -2.67 12.10
N PHE A 125 -3.94 -3.06 11.34
CA PHE A 125 -4.06 -4.06 10.27
C PHE A 125 -4.37 -5.46 10.78
N VAL A 126 -3.94 -5.80 12.01
CA VAL A 126 -4.39 -7.03 12.68
C VAL A 126 -5.89 -6.95 12.99
N LYS A 127 -6.37 -5.82 13.55
CA LYS A 127 -7.77 -5.70 14.01
C LYS A 127 -8.81 -5.69 12.91
N ASP A 128 -8.49 -5.16 11.73
CA ASP A 128 -9.47 -5.04 10.65
C ASP A 128 -9.40 -6.18 9.63
N GLY A 129 -8.47 -7.13 9.81
CA GLY A 129 -8.28 -8.28 8.93
C GLY A 129 -7.40 -8.02 7.70
N THR A 130 -6.78 -6.84 7.57
CA THR A 130 -5.80 -6.60 6.49
C THR A 130 -4.60 -7.56 6.62
N PHE A 131 -4.20 -7.90 7.86
CA PHE A 131 -3.13 -8.87 8.09
C PHE A 131 -3.44 -10.25 7.50
N ASP A 132 -4.68 -10.72 7.63
CA ASP A 132 -5.10 -11.99 7.04
C ASP A 132 -5.02 -11.96 5.51
N ASP A 133 -5.29 -10.81 4.90
CA ASP A 133 -5.16 -10.65 3.45
C ASP A 133 -3.71 -10.68 2.98
N PHE A 134 -2.75 -10.19 3.78
CA PHE A 134 -1.32 -10.39 3.48
C PHE A 134 -0.94 -11.88 3.49
N GLN A 135 -1.50 -12.67 4.41
CA GLN A 135 -1.24 -14.11 4.45
C GLN A 135 -1.82 -14.82 3.22
N LYS A 136 -3.03 -14.43 2.77
CA LYS A 136 -3.61 -14.94 1.52
C LYS A 136 -2.75 -14.61 0.31
N VAL A 137 -2.23 -13.38 0.23
CA VAL A 137 -1.28 -12.98 -0.83
C VAL A 137 -0.02 -13.84 -0.77
N LEU A 138 0.56 -14.05 0.41
CA LEU A 138 1.74 -14.91 0.56
C LEU A 138 1.48 -16.32 0.02
N ILE A 139 0.37 -16.93 0.41
CA ILE A 139 -0.01 -18.29 -0.02
C ILE A 139 -0.23 -18.32 -1.54
N LYS A 140 -1.08 -17.44 -2.08
CA LYS A 140 -1.38 -17.39 -3.53
C LYS A 140 -0.11 -17.26 -4.36
N TYR A 141 0.77 -16.32 -4.03
CA TYR A 141 1.97 -16.07 -4.83
C TYR A 141 3.12 -17.06 -4.57
N THR A 142 3.08 -17.79 -3.46
CA THR A 142 4.01 -18.91 -3.24
C THR A 142 3.56 -20.17 -3.98
N GLU A 143 2.25 -20.45 -4.01
CA GLU A 143 1.71 -21.75 -4.45
C GLU A 143 1.18 -21.76 -5.88
N GLU A 144 0.53 -20.69 -6.31
CA GLU A 144 -0.22 -20.65 -7.57
C GLU A 144 0.52 -19.82 -8.62
N ASP A 145 0.78 -18.54 -8.32
CA ASP A 145 1.33 -17.60 -9.31
C ASP A 145 2.87 -17.62 -9.39
N GLU A 146 3.52 -18.19 -8.38
CA GLU A 146 4.97 -18.36 -8.26
C GLU A 146 5.82 -17.07 -8.45
N ASP A 147 5.39 -15.93 -7.88
CA ASP A 147 6.07 -14.63 -8.01
C ASP A 147 7.00 -14.34 -6.81
N GLU A 148 8.28 -14.66 -6.96
CA GLU A 148 9.32 -14.45 -5.93
C GLU A 148 9.35 -13.01 -5.40
N ASP A 149 9.28 -12.01 -6.28
CA ASP A 149 9.39 -10.60 -5.92
C ASP A 149 8.17 -10.12 -5.10
N MET A 150 6.98 -10.67 -5.37
CA MET A 150 5.79 -10.46 -4.55
C MET A 150 5.90 -11.16 -3.19
N VAL A 151 6.38 -12.41 -3.17
CA VAL A 151 6.56 -13.21 -1.94
C VAL A 151 7.53 -12.51 -0.98
N GLU A 152 8.69 -12.07 -1.48
CA GLU A 152 9.68 -11.30 -0.72
C GLU A 152 9.06 -10.06 -0.05
N LYS A 153 8.34 -9.24 -0.82
CA LYS A 153 7.69 -8.02 -0.30
C LYS A 153 6.59 -8.31 0.69
N THR A 154 5.84 -9.38 0.47
CA THR A 154 4.75 -9.78 1.35
C THR A 154 5.30 -10.31 2.68
N LEU A 155 6.34 -11.13 2.66
CA LEU A 155 7.05 -11.61 3.86
C LEU A 155 7.63 -10.44 4.67
N ARG A 156 8.31 -9.50 4.01
CA ARG A 156 8.82 -8.28 4.66
C ARG A 156 7.71 -7.48 5.36
N THR A 157 6.54 -7.40 4.72
CA THR A 157 5.37 -6.71 5.26
C THR A 157 4.77 -7.47 6.45
N ILE A 158 4.64 -8.79 6.35
CA ILE A 158 4.16 -9.67 7.43
C ILE A 158 5.08 -9.59 8.64
N HIS A 159 6.40 -9.68 8.45
CA HIS A 159 7.39 -9.54 9.52
C HIS A 159 7.26 -8.19 10.24
N THR A 160 7.07 -7.11 9.49
CA THR A 160 6.82 -5.78 10.07
C THR A 160 5.52 -5.74 10.87
N VAL A 161 4.43 -6.38 10.42
CA VAL A 161 3.20 -6.49 11.23
C VAL A 161 3.48 -7.25 12.53
N VAL A 162 4.09 -8.43 12.45
CA VAL A 162 4.37 -9.31 13.60
C VAL A 162 5.19 -8.57 14.65
N THR A 163 6.31 -7.98 14.24
CA THR A 163 7.25 -7.29 15.15
C THR A 163 6.65 -6.03 15.77
N LYS A 164 5.95 -5.19 14.99
CA LYS A 164 5.41 -3.91 15.47
C LYS A 164 4.10 -4.05 16.25
N SER A 165 3.27 -5.04 15.93
CA SER A 165 2.03 -5.32 16.69
C SER A 165 2.20 -6.31 17.83
N GLN A 166 3.32 -7.04 17.88
CA GLN A 166 3.57 -8.15 18.79
C GLN A 166 2.48 -9.24 18.71
N THR A 167 1.84 -9.38 17.55
CA THR A 167 0.84 -10.43 17.32
C THR A 167 1.52 -11.79 17.18
N SER A 168 0.86 -12.85 17.65
CA SER A 168 1.36 -14.21 17.54
C SER A 168 1.32 -14.70 16.09
N VAL A 169 2.40 -15.35 15.64
CA VAL A 169 2.42 -16.07 14.36
C VAL A 169 1.67 -17.40 14.52
N SER A 170 0.56 -17.57 13.81
CA SER A 170 -0.23 -18.81 13.81
C SER A 170 0.50 -19.97 13.13
N ASP A 171 0.07 -21.20 13.40
CA ASP A 171 0.64 -22.40 12.76
C ASP A 171 0.46 -22.37 11.23
N GLU A 172 -0.66 -21.83 10.75
CA GLU A 172 -0.91 -21.65 9.32
C GLU A 172 0.08 -20.67 8.69
N LEU A 173 0.34 -19.55 9.35
CA LEU A 173 1.30 -18.56 8.87
C LEU A 173 2.73 -19.11 8.91
N ARG A 174 3.13 -19.82 9.98
CA ARG A 174 4.45 -20.48 10.07
C ARG A 174 4.65 -21.45 8.90
N LYS A 175 3.64 -22.27 8.58
CA LYS A 175 3.68 -23.19 7.43
C LYS A 175 3.82 -22.45 6.10
N ALA A 176 3.10 -21.35 5.91
CA ALA A 176 3.20 -20.53 4.70
C ALA A 176 4.60 -19.90 4.56
N CYS A 177 5.15 -19.33 5.64
CA CYS A 177 6.52 -18.80 5.67
C CYS A 177 7.56 -19.88 5.37
N GLN A 178 7.44 -21.06 5.98
CA GLN A 178 8.35 -22.19 5.74
C GLN A 178 8.30 -22.64 4.29
N LYS A 179 7.11 -22.73 3.69
CA LYS A 179 6.94 -23.12 2.28
C LYS A 179 7.59 -22.11 1.33
N ALA A 180 7.43 -20.81 1.60
CA ALA A 180 8.10 -19.76 0.82
C ALA A 180 9.64 -19.89 0.93
N LYS A 181 10.15 -20.10 2.16
CA LYS A 181 11.57 -20.33 2.42
C LYS A 181 12.12 -21.54 1.68
N ASP A 182 11.40 -22.65 1.70
CA ASP A 182 11.81 -23.89 1.01
C ASP A 182 11.81 -23.75 -0.51
N LYS A 183 10.87 -22.96 -1.06
CA LYS A 183 10.71 -22.78 -2.50
C LYS A 183 11.74 -21.82 -3.10
N TYR A 184 11.93 -20.66 -2.48
CA TYR A 184 12.76 -19.58 -3.04
C TYR A 184 14.12 -19.44 -2.37
N GLY A 185 14.33 -20.06 -1.21
CA GLY A 185 15.56 -19.93 -0.44
C GLY A 185 15.65 -18.59 0.32
N THR A 186 16.54 -18.53 1.32
CA THR A 186 16.72 -17.34 2.16
C THR A 186 17.35 -16.18 1.42
N ASP A 187 18.27 -16.46 0.49
CA ASP A 187 19.08 -15.44 -0.20
C ASP A 187 18.23 -14.60 -1.16
N ASN A 188 17.17 -15.18 -1.74
CA ASN A 188 16.29 -14.49 -2.68
C ASN A 188 15.17 -13.71 -1.99
N LEU A 189 14.77 -14.13 -0.77
CA LEU A 189 13.68 -13.51 -0.02
C LEU A 189 14.11 -12.37 0.89
N ASN A 190 15.41 -12.02 0.88
CA ASN A 190 15.98 -10.85 1.54
C ASN A 190 15.57 -10.67 3.02
N LEU A 191 15.36 -11.76 3.75
CA LEU A 191 15.16 -11.78 5.22
C LEU A 191 16.41 -12.32 5.89
N VAL A 192 16.87 -11.67 6.96
CA VAL A 192 18.01 -12.16 7.77
C VAL A 192 17.57 -13.26 8.73
N GLU A 193 18.52 -14.01 9.29
CA GLU A 193 18.26 -15.17 10.14
C GLU A 193 17.31 -14.86 11.32
N SER A 194 17.55 -13.77 12.05
CA SER A 194 16.67 -13.35 13.16
C SER A 194 15.24 -13.03 12.71
N GLU A 195 15.06 -12.55 11.48
CA GLU A 195 13.72 -12.26 10.95
C GLU A 195 12.98 -13.54 10.55
N TRP A 196 13.72 -14.60 10.18
CA TRP A 196 13.14 -15.92 10.00
C TRP A 196 12.75 -16.55 11.34
N GLU A 197 13.54 -16.36 12.39
CA GLU A 197 13.20 -16.83 13.74
C GLU A 197 11.91 -16.18 14.29
N ASP A 198 11.67 -14.92 13.95
CA ASP A 198 10.40 -14.24 14.31
C ASP A 198 9.18 -14.86 13.59
N LEU A 199 9.37 -15.43 12.39
CA LEU A 199 8.30 -15.93 11.52
C LEU A 199 8.07 -17.45 11.58
N LEU A 200 9.05 -18.23 12.05
CA LEU A 200 9.06 -19.70 12.04
C LEU A 200 9.00 -20.29 13.44
#